data_AF-A0A7C2X000-F1
#
_entry.id   AF-A0A7C2X000-F1
#
_cell.length_a   1.000
_cell.length_b   1.000
_cell.length_c   1.000
_cell.angle_alpha   90.00
_cell.angle_beta   90.00
_cell.angle_gamma   90.00
#
_symmetry.space_group_name_H-M   'P 1'
#
loop_
_entity.id
_entity.type
_entity.pdbx_description
1 polymer ?
#
loop_
_entity_poly.entity_id
_entity_poly.type
_entity_poly.pdbx_seq_one_letter_code
_entity_poly.pdbx_strand_id
1 'polypeptide(L)'
;MRLVLIASVIALTAASGHARAQEAPLKSESLQPTASEGGEARFIAPRPVDPADDPVNAKVAEATVDGLIVTLTIDGASVSLDGAWPARIPKSAARANLNMDGDAVRVSAFAGADAISEAIVQDPVLYALEGGGLVRQTRRQVVVAVPTDRAVDRIEVEAGATLARTSIDVRSAYDDHCKADPRGKWCPNKR
;
A
#
# COMPACT_ATOMS: atom_id res chain seq x y z
N MET A 1 -30.24 7.63 50.03
CA MET A 1 -30.82 7.82 48.68
C MET A 1 -30.08 6.93 47.71
N ARG A 2 -30.73 5.89 47.19
CA ARG A 2 -30.16 4.93 46.25
C ARG A 2 -30.41 5.44 44.83
N LEU A 3 -29.35 5.80 44.11
CA LEU A 3 -29.43 6.19 42.71
C LEU A 3 -29.34 4.92 41.86
N VAL A 4 -30.38 4.67 41.07
CA VAL A 4 -30.56 3.48 40.23
C VAL A 4 -29.93 3.73 38.85
N LEU A 5 -29.07 2.80 38.42
CA LEU A 5 -28.52 2.69 37.07
C LEU A 5 -29.66 2.55 36.03
N ILE A 6 -29.58 3.31 34.94
CA ILE A 6 -30.30 3.00 33.70
C ILE A 6 -29.24 2.81 32.61
N ALA A 7 -28.92 1.54 32.36
CA ALA A 7 -28.07 1.12 31.25
C ALA A 7 -28.94 1.02 29.98
N SER A 8 -28.81 1.97 29.07
CA SER A 8 -29.40 1.88 27.73
C SER A 8 -28.45 1.09 26.82
N VAL A 9 -28.79 -0.18 26.59
CA VAL A 9 -28.14 -1.04 25.60
C VAL A 9 -28.80 -0.76 24.25
N ILE A 10 -28.13 0.01 23.40
CA ILE A 10 -28.52 0.18 22.00
C ILE A 10 -27.83 -0.93 21.19
N ALA A 11 -28.59 -1.95 20.82
CA ALA A 11 -28.14 -2.99 19.90
C ALA A 11 -28.19 -2.44 18.47
N LEU A 12 -27.03 -2.09 17.92
CA LEU A 12 -26.87 -1.75 16.50
C LEU A 12 -26.69 -3.06 15.70
N THR A 13 -27.76 -3.54 15.09
CA THR A 13 -27.67 -4.62 14.08
C THR A 13 -27.10 -4.05 12.79
N ALA A 14 -25.81 -4.30 12.55
CA ALA A 14 -25.18 -4.05 11.26
C ALA A 14 -25.75 -5.02 10.21
N ALA A 15 -26.56 -4.51 9.30
CA ALA A 15 -27.01 -5.24 8.13
C ALA A 15 -25.82 -5.40 7.16
N SER A 16 -25.26 -6.61 7.12
CA SER A 16 -24.24 -7.02 6.16
C SER A 16 -24.84 -7.07 4.75
N GLY A 17 -24.93 -5.92 4.08
CA GLY A 17 -25.24 -5.84 2.66
C GLY A 17 -24.14 -6.52 1.85
N HIS A 18 -24.32 -7.81 1.57
CA HIS A 18 -23.52 -8.52 0.57
C HIS A 18 -23.89 -7.94 -0.79
N ALA A 19 -23.13 -6.94 -1.22
CA ALA A 19 -23.10 -6.53 -2.62
C ALA A 19 -22.59 -7.72 -3.43
N ARG A 20 -23.51 -8.57 -3.89
CA ARG A 20 -23.28 -9.48 -5.00
C ARG A 20 -22.89 -8.59 -6.18
N ALA A 21 -21.59 -8.52 -6.46
CA ALA A 21 -21.11 -8.10 -7.77
C ALA A 21 -21.81 -9.02 -8.78
N GLN A 22 -22.86 -8.50 -9.43
CA GLN A 22 -23.33 -9.07 -10.68
C GLN A 22 -22.17 -8.88 -11.65
N GLU A 23 -21.40 -9.93 -11.86
CA GLU A 23 -20.55 -10.04 -13.04
C GLU A 23 -21.46 -9.80 -14.24
N ALA A 24 -21.37 -8.60 -14.80
CA ALA A 24 -21.93 -8.35 -16.11
C ALA A 24 -21.35 -9.44 -17.02
N PRO A 25 -22.19 -10.23 -17.74
CA PRO A 25 -21.65 -11.17 -18.70
C PRO A 25 -20.88 -10.33 -19.72
N LEU A 26 -19.55 -10.37 -19.65
CA LEU A 26 -18.68 -9.90 -20.71
C LEU A 26 -19.17 -10.64 -21.93
N LYS A 27 -19.91 -9.92 -22.78
CA LYS A 27 -20.36 -10.38 -24.08
C LYS A 27 -19.08 -10.61 -24.85
N SER A 28 -18.56 -11.82 -24.76
CA SER A 28 -17.43 -12.30 -25.53
C SER A 28 -17.90 -12.32 -26.97
N GLU A 29 -17.82 -11.18 -27.64
CA GLU A 29 -17.65 -11.16 -29.08
C GLU A 29 -16.44 -12.06 -29.33
N SER A 30 -16.73 -13.29 -29.73
CA SER A 30 -15.74 -14.25 -30.15
C SER A 30 -15.03 -13.63 -31.34
N LEU A 31 -13.90 -12.95 -31.09
CA LEU A 31 -12.95 -12.58 -32.11
C LEU A 31 -12.55 -13.89 -32.78
N GLN A 32 -13.18 -14.20 -33.91
CA GLN A 32 -12.84 -15.39 -34.67
C GLN A 32 -11.40 -15.18 -35.15
N PRO A 33 -10.47 -16.09 -34.83
CA PRO A 33 -9.10 -15.94 -35.27
C PRO A 33 -9.10 -16.02 -36.81
N THR A 34 -8.77 -14.91 -37.47
CA THR A 34 -8.62 -14.87 -38.92
C THR A 34 -7.16 -15.13 -39.27
N ALA A 35 -6.86 -16.25 -39.92
CA ALA A 35 -5.53 -16.49 -40.47
C ALA A 35 -5.39 -15.68 -41.76
N SER A 36 -4.50 -14.69 -41.78
CA SER A 36 -4.29 -13.83 -42.95
C SER A 36 -3.68 -14.55 -44.17
N GLU A 37 -3.24 -15.81 -44.05
CA GLU A 37 -2.50 -16.54 -45.09
C GLU A 37 -3.01 -17.98 -45.36
N GLY A 38 -4.30 -18.25 -45.18
CA GLY A 38 -4.90 -19.54 -45.61
C GLY A 38 -4.57 -20.75 -44.73
N GLY A 39 -4.14 -20.53 -43.48
CA GLY A 39 -3.96 -21.57 -42.47
C GLY A 39 -5.23 -21.83 -41.63
N GLU A 40 -5.33 -23.01 -41.02
CA GLU A 40 -6.39 -23.29 -40.05
C GLU A 40 -6.16 -22.52 -38.75
N ALA A 41 -7.06 -21.61 -38.43
CA ALA A 41 -7.07 -20.91 -37.16
C ALA A 41 -7.69 -21.82 -36.08
N ARG A 42 -6.83 -22.48 -35.30
CA ARG A 42 -7.26 -23.33 -34.18
C ARG A 42 -7.12 -22.60 -32.85
N PHE A 43 -8.13 -22.70 -32.00
CA PHE A 43 -8.03 -22.29 -30.60
C PHE A 43 -7.03 -23.20 -29.89
N ILE A 44 -5.90 -22.62 -29.47
CA ILE A 44 -4.94 -23.29 -28.60
C ILE A 44 -5.42 -23.06 -27.17
N ALA A 45 -5.69 -24.13 -26.42
CA ALA A 45 -6.03 -24.01 -25.01
C ALA A 45 -4.91 -23.27 -24.26
N PRO A 46 -5.23 -22.39 -23.28
CA PRO A 46 -4.22 -21.72 -22.47
C PRO A 46 -3.29 -22.76 -21.86
N ARG A 47 -1.99 -22.66 -22.14
CA ARG A 47 -0.98 -23.48 -21.48
C ARG A 47 -0.53 -22.73 -20.23
N PRO A 48 -0.41 -23.39 -19.08
CA PRO A 48 0.29 -22.81 -17.95
C PRO A 48 1.70 -22.43 -18.41
N VAL A 49 2.04 -21.15 -18.30
CA VAL A 49 3.40 -20.68 -18.51
C VAL A 49 4.10 -20.77 -17.16
N ASP A 50 5.32 -21.29 -17.13
CA ASP A 50 6.13 -21.23 -15.92
C ASP A 50 6.31 -19.75 -15.55
N PRO A 51 6.07 -19.33 -14.29
CA PRO A 51 6.27 -17.94 -13.88
C PRO A 51 7.65 -17.37 -14.26
N ALA A 52 8.69 -18.21 -14.36
CA ALA A 52 10.04 -17.81 -14.76
C ALA A 52 10.18 -17.54 -16.27
N ASP A 53 9.36 -18.19 -17.10
CA ASP A 53 9.39 -18.05 -18.57
C ASP A 53 8.41 -16.98 -19.08
N ASP A 54 7.58 -16.41 -18.20
CA ASP A 54 6.63 -15.37 -18.57
C ASP A 54 7.35 -14.02 -18.81
N PRO A 55 7.36 -13.51 -20.05
CA PRO A 55 8.00 -12.23 -20.36
C PRO A 55 7.35 -11.04 -19.64
N VAL A 56 6.09 -11.15 -19.20
CA VAL A 56 5.42 -10.13 -18.39
C VAL A 56 6.02 -10.10 -16.98
N ASN A 57 6.24 -11.27 -16.36
CA ASN A 57 6.87 -11.36 -15.04
C ASN A 57 8.29 -10.81 -15.06
N ALA A 58 9.07 -11.11 -16.11
CA ALA A 58 10.41 -10.55 -16.28
C ALA A 58 10.38 -9.01 -16.36
N LYS A 59 9.44 -8.44 -17.13
CA LYS A 59 9.26 -6.98 -17.23
C LYS A 59 8.83 -6.36 -15.90
N VAL A 60 7.91 -6.99 -15.17
CA VAL A 60 7.47 -6.50 -13.85
C VAL A 60 8.62 -6.58 -12.85
N ALA A 61 9.39 -7.66 -12.85
CA ALA A 61 10.56 -7.80 -11.99
C ALA A 61 11.63 -6.73 -12.29
N GLU A 62 11.86 -6.42 -13.56
CA GLU A 62 12.79 -5.36 -13.98
C GLU A 62 12.29 -3.95 -13.62
N ALA A 63 10.98 -3.70 -13.69
CA ALA A 63 10.38 -2.41 -13.39
C ALA A 63 10.14 -2.16 -11.89
N THR A 64 10.31 -3.17 -11.04
CA THR A 64 10.07 -3.09 -9.60
C THR A 64 11.35 -3.26 -8.79
N VAL A 65 11.34 -2.68 -7.60
CA VAL A 65 12.32 -2.91 -6.54
C VAL A 65 11.61 -3.45 -5.33
N ASP A 66 12.38 -4.04 -4.44
CA ASP A 66 11.92 -4.43 -3.14
C ASP A 66 11.66 -3.21 -2.25
N GLY A 67 10.75 -3.33 -1.29
CA GLY A 67 10.53 -2.28 -0.31
C GLY A 67 9.45 -2.60 0.71
N LEU A 68 9.10 -1.57 1.47
CA LEU A 68 8.09 -1.61 2.52
C LEU A 68 6.96 -0.64 2.17
N ILE A 69 5.72 -1.13 2.13
CA ILE A 69 4.55 -0.26 2.05
C ILE A 69 4.08 -0.01 3.48
N VAL A 70 3.91 1.26 3.85
CA VAL A 70 3.41 1.66 5.16
C VAL A 70 2.14 2.48 4.99
N THR A 71 1.17 2.21 5.84
CA THR A 71 -0.08 2.98 5.93
C THR A 71 -0.09 3.73 7.25
N LEU A 72 -0.18 5.05 7.15
CA LEU A 72 -0.05 5.97 8.27
C LEU A 72 -1.36 6.72 8.44
N THR A 73 -1.87 6.79 9.67
CA THR A 73 -2.91 7.74 10.03
C THR A 73 -2.26 8.99 10.62
N ILE A 74 -2.57 10.14 10.07
CA ILE A 74 -2.18 11.46 10.60
C ILE A 74 -3.44 12.08 11.20
N ASP A 75 -3.41 12.38 12.49
CA ASP A 75 -4.50 13.07 13.21
C ASP A 75 -3.92 14.29 13.94
N GLY A 76 -4.02 15.45 13.29
CA GLY A 76 -3.39 16.68 13.74
C GLY A 76 -1.87 16.53 13.85
N ALA A 77 -1.33 16.73 15.06
CA ALA A 77 0.09 16.61 15.35
C ALA A 77 0.55 15.16 15.66
N SER A 78 -0.36 14.19 15.61
CA SER A 78 -0.06 12.78 15.87
C SER A 78 0.02 11.98 14.57
N VAL A 79 0.93 11.02 14.53
CA VAL A 79 1.10 10.07 13.43
C VAL A 79 1.17 8.68 14.01
N SER A 80 0.34 7.78 13.52
CA SER A 80 0.29 6.36 13.91
C SER A 80 0.46 5.46 12.69
N LEU A 81 1.03 4.27 12.92
CA LEU A 81 1.11 3.22 11.92
C LEU A 81 -0.17 2.37 11.97
N ASP A 82 -0.89 2.30 10.85
CA ASP A 82 -2.04 1.42 10.70
C ASP A 82 -1.61 0.04 10.20
N GLY A 83 -0.58 -0.01 9.37
CA GLY A 83 -0.01 -1.26 8.87
C GLY A 83 1.28 -1.06 8.08
N ALA A 84 2.07 -2.12 8.01
CA ALA A 84 3.30 -2.16 7.23
C ALA A 84 3.46 -3.55 6.63
N TRP A 85 3.85 -3.65 5.36
CA TRP A 85 4.03 -4.93 4.66
C TRP A 85 5.13 -4.86 3.61
N PRO A 86 6.00 -5.89 3.51
CA PRO A 86 6.99 -5.96 2.46
C PRO A 86 6.32 -6.20 1.11
N ALA A 87 6.76 -5.50 0.07
CA ALA A 87 6.20 -5.60 -1.28
C ALA A 87 7.22 -5.27 -2.37
N ARG A 88 6.85 -5.56 -3.62
CA ARG A 88 7.54 -5.08 -4.82
C ARG A 88 6.95 -3.72 -5.21
N ILE A 89 7.76 -2.68 -5.20
CA ILE A 89 7.39 -1.28 -5.46
C ILE A 89 7.91 -0.87 -6.85
N PRO A 90 7.13 -0.16 -7.68
CA PRO A 90 7.63 0.37 -8.95
C PRO A 90 8.85 1.27 -8.77
N LYS A 91 9.89 1.11 -9.60
CA LYS A 91 11.08 1.98 -9.59
C LYS A 91 10.75 3.46 -9.82
N SER A 92 9.65 3.76 -10.51
CA SER A 92 9.15 5.12 -10.71
C SER A 92 8.68 5.75 -9.40
N ALA A 93 8.03 4.98 -8.52
CA ALA A 93 7.58 5.45 -7.21
C ALA A 93 8.77 5.76 -6.29
N ALA A 94 9.89 5.03 -6.42
CA ALA A 94 11.13 5.31 -5.71
C ALA A 94 11.79 6.65 -6.10
N ARG A 95 11.45 7.21 -7.26
CA ARG A 95 12.00 8.48 -7.77
C ARG A 95 11.04 9.66 -7.62
N ALA A 96 9.77 9.37 -7.35
CA ALA A 96 8.79 10.40 -7.05
C ALA A 96 9.11 10.96 -5.65
N ASN A 97 9.34 12.25 -5.42
CA ASN A 97 9.29 13.42 -6.28
C ASN A 97 9.88 14.55 -5.42
N LEU A 98 11.19 14.85 -5.56
CA LEU A 98 11.89 15.84 -4.70
C LEU A 98 11.36 17.28 -4.89
N ASN A 99 10.60 17.52 -5.95
CA ASN A 99 10.07 18.83 -6.34
C ASN A 99 8.54 18.90 -6.26
N MET A 100 7.92 18.20 -5.30
CA MET A 100 6.48 18.37 -5.07
C MET A 100 6.21 19.73 -4.44
N ASP A 101 5.46 20.56 -5.14
CA ASP A 101 4.83 21.73 -4.54
C ASP A 101 3.71 21.28 -3.59
N GLY A 102 3.58 21.99 -2.47
CA GLY A 102 2.53 21.77 -1.47
C GLY A 102 2.97 20.97 -0.24
N ASP A 103 2.00 20.56 0.56
CA ASP A 103 2.23 19.75 1.76
C ASP A 103 2.65 18.32 1.37
N ALA A 104 3.66 17.80 2.07
CA ALA A 104 4.20 16.47 1.82
C ALA A 104 4.45 15.71 3.13
N VAL A 105 4.38 14.38 3.03
CA VAL A 105 4.82 13.45 4.08
C VAL A 105 6.14 12.83 3.63
N ARG A 106 7.18 13.05 4.44
CA ARG A 106 8.51 12.43 4.27
C ARG A 106 8.61 11.23 5.20
N VAL A 107 9.04 10.10 4.66
CA VAL A 107 9.31 8.87 5.42
C VAL A 107 10.74 8.44 5.16
N SER A 108 11.56 8.48 6.19
CA SER A 108 12.96 8.03 6.17
C SER A 108 13.06 6.66 6.82
N ALA A 109 13.54 5.66 6.10
CA ALA A 109 13.72 4.31 6.60
C ALA A 109 15.15 4.07 7.09
N PHE A 110 15.25 3.32 8.18
CA PHE A 110 16.51 3.00 8.84
C PHE A 110 16.68 1.49 9.04
N ALA A 111 17.90 1.01 8.85
CA ALA A 111 18.37 -0.30 9.32
C ALA A 111 19.47 -0.05 10.36
N GLY A 112 19.18 -0.36 11.62
CA GLY A 112 19.99 0.07 12.76
C GLY A 112 20.09 1.60 12.84
N ALA A 113 21.31 2.12 12.75
CA ALA A 113 21.59 3.55 12.76
C ALA A 113 21.69 4.18 11.36
N ASP A 114 21.70 3.37 10.30
CA ASP A 114 21.90 3.84 8.94
C ASP A 114 20.55 4.24 8.32
N ALA A 115 20.46 5.46 7.79
CA ALA A 115 19.38 5.83 6.87
C ALA A 115 19.60 5.14 5.53
N ILE A 116 18.66 4.31 5.10
CA ILE A 116 18.81 3.46 3.91
C ILE A 116 17.94 3.89 2.74
N SER A 117 16.86 4.63 3.04
CA SER A 117 15.92 5.09 2.02
C SER A 117 15.10 6.26 2.53
N GLU A 118 14.59 7.04 1.60
CA GLU A 118 13.65 8.12 1.84
C GLU A 118 12.57 8.07 0.77
N ALA A 119 11.31 8.26 1.20
CA ALA A 119 10.17 8.40 0.31
C ALA A 119 9.39 9.66 0.67
N ILE A 120 8.93 10.39 -0.34
CA ILE A 120 8.13 11.60 -0.18
C ILE A 120 6.83 11.40 -0.94
N VAL A 121 5.71 11.58 -0.27
CA VAL A 121 4.38 11.54 -0.89
C VAL A 121 3.61 12.82 -0.61
N GLN A 122 2.66 13.12 -1.49
CA GLN A 122 1.77 14.26 -1.31
C GLN A 122 0.88 14.05 -0.08
N ASP A 123 0.64 15.15 0.64
CA ASP A 123 -0.22 15.18 1.80
C ASP A 123 -1.55 15.88 1.45
N PRO A 124 -2.63 15.15 1.15
CA PRO A 124 -3.90 15.74 0.74
C PRO A 124 -4.62 16.32 1.97
N VAL A 125 -4.30 17.57 2.30
CA VAL A 125 -4.79 18.25 3.50
C VAL A 125 -6.04 19.09 3.21
N LEU A 126 -6.17 19.56 1.97
CA LEU A 126 -7.27 20.44 1.53
C LEU A 126 -8.27 19.66 0.68
N TYR A 127 -9.54 19.78 1.02
CA TYR A 127 -10.66 19.24 0.25
C TYR A 127 -11.66 20.34 -0.06
N ALA A 128 -12.26 20.27 -1.25
CA ALA A 128 -13.40 21.11 -1.59
C ALA A 128 -14.70 20.39 -1.21
N LEU A 129 -15.48 21.00 -0.32
CA LEU A 129 -16.80 20.51 0.05
C LEU A 129 -17.87 21.31 -0.69
N GLU A 130 -18.81 20.61 -1.34
CA GLU A 130 -19.94 21.25 -2.01
C GLU A 130 -20.76 22.10 -1.03
N GLY A 131 -20.89 23.40 -1.33
CA GLY A 131 -21.58 24.36 -0.46
C GLY A 131 -20.82 24.78 0.81
N GLY A 132 -19.67 24.17 1.12
CA GLY A 132 -18.87 24.46 2.32
C GLY A 132 -17.52 25.14 2.05
N GLY A 133 -17.08 25.17 0.79
CA GLY A 133 -15.78 25.74 0.41
C GLY A 133 -14.60 24.80 0.68
N LEU A 134 -13.41 25.38 0.84
CA LEU A 134 -12.19 24.61 1.13
C LEU A 134 -12.14 24.28 2.63
N VAL A 135 -12.06 22.99 2.94
CA VAL A 135 -11.94 22.47 4.31
C VAL A 135 -10.62 21.73 4.49
N ARG A 136 -10.05 21.86 5.68
CA ARG A 136 -8.82 21.18 6.07
C ARG A 136 -9.14 19.87 6.79
N GLN A 137 -8.60 18.75 6.33
CA GLN A 137 -8.71 17.47 7.03
C GLN A 137 -7.69 17.37 8.16
N THR A 138 -8.18 17.24 9.39
CA THR A 138 -7.33 16.98 10.57
C THR A 138 -6.87 15.54 10.61
N ARG A 139 -7.78 14.60 10.33
CA ARG A 139 -7.52 13.16 10.31
C ARG A 139 -7.56 12.62 8.88
N ARG A 140 -6.49 11.97 8.45
CA ARG A 140 -6.34 11.40 7.11
C ARG A 140 -5.38 10.21 7.11
N GLN A 141 -5.51 9.35 6.11
CA GLN A 141 -4.66 8.19 5.92
C GLN A 141 -3.76 8.40 4.71
N VAL A 142 -2.49 8.05 4.84
CA VAL A 142 -1.46 8.19 3.81
C VAL A 142 -0.78 6.85 3.62
N VAL A 143 -0.66 6.40 2.36
CA VAL A 143 0.06 5.18 2.00
C VAL A 143 1.38 5.58 1.37
N VAL A 144 2.48 5.06 1.92
CA VAL A 144 3.83 5.37 1.47
C VAL A 144 4.52 4.09 1.04
N ALA A 145 5.08 4.09 -0.16
CA ALA A 145 5.89 3.00 -0.67
C ALA A 145 7.37 3.37 -0.50
N VAL A 146 8.04 2.71 0.45
CA VAL A 146 9.44 2.99 0.80
C VAL A 146 10.34 1.95 0.13
N PRO A 147 11.05 2.28 -0.96
CA PRO A 147 11.94 1.34 -1.64
C PRO A 147 13.10 0.99 -0.72
N THR A 148 13.44 -0.28 -0.56
CA THR A 148 14.59 -0.68 0.26
C THR A 148 15.16 -2.02 -0.19
N ASP A 149 16.47 -2.17 -0.06
CA ASP A 149 17.22 -3.38 -0.42
C ASP A 149 17.40 -4.36 0.74
N ARG A 150 17.07 -3.94 1.98
CA ARG A 150 17.20 -4.73 3.21
C ARG A 150 16.08 -4.44 4.21
N ALA A 151 15.94 -5.28 5.23
CA ALA A 151 14.92 -5.11 6.26
C ALA A 151 15.04 -3.74 6.97
N VAL A 152 13.92 -3.05 7.08
CA VAL A 152 13.80 -1.78 7.81
C VAL A 152 13.49 -2.06 9.27
N ASP A 153 14.26 -1.49 10.19
CA ASP A 153 13.95 -1.60 11.63
C ASP A 153 12.97 -0.51 12.06
N ARG A 154 13.16 0.70 11.53
CA ARG A 154 12.49 1.90 12.01
C ARG A 154 12.25 2.87 10.86
N ILE A 155 11.13 3.57 10.92
CA ILE A 155 10.86 4.71 10.04
C ILE A 155 10.74 5.99 10.86
N GLU A 156 11.27 7.08 10.34
CA GLU A 156 10.99 8.43 10.83
C GLU A 156 10.03 9.10 9.85
N VAL A 157 8.92 9.62 10.37
CA VAL A 157 7.88 10.26 9.58
C VAL A 157 7.82 11.74 9.94
N GLU A 158 7.81 12.59 8.92
CA GLU A 158 7.58 14.02 9.02
C GLU A 158 6.39 14.42 8.13
N ALA A 159 5.32 14.92 8.74
CA ALA A 159 4.15 15.44 8.02
C ALA A 159 4.21 16.97 7.98
N GLY A 160 4.58 17.54 6.83
CA GLY A 160 4.85 18.97 6.67
C GLY A 160 3.67 19.87 7.06
N ALA A 161 2.45 19.46 6.72
CA ALA A 161 1.26 20.26 6.97
C ALA A 161 1.00 20.53 8.45
N THR A 162 1.25 19.53 9.30
CA THR A 162 0.97 19.58 10.74
C THR A 162 2.24 19.68 11.59
N LEU A 163 3.41 19.70 10.95
CA LEU A 163 4.73 19.64 11.58
C LEU A 163 4.90 18.42 12.52
N ALA A 164 4.09 17.38 12.31
CA ALA A 164 4.15 16.17 13.12
C ALA A 164 5.42 15.39 12.78
N ARG A 165 6.14 14.96 13.82
CA ARG A 165 7.33 14.13 13.68
C ARG A 165 7.23 12.95 14.62
N THR A 166 7.45 11.74 14.10
CA THR A 166 7.43 10.52 14.91
C THR A 166 8.46 9.52 14.40
N SER A 167 8.85 8.62 15.29
CA SER A 167 9.72 7.48 14.99
C SER A 167 8.97 6.21 15.34
N ILE A 168 8.84 5.30 14.38
CA ILE A 168 8.00 4.11 14.48
C ILE A 168 8.85 2.86 14.21
N ASP A 169 8.78 1.87 15.10
CA ASP A 169 9.36 0.54 14.88
C ASP A 169 8.47 -0.26 13.92
N VAL A 170 9.06 -0.78 12.85
CA VAL A 170 8.36 -1.53 11.80
C VAL A 170 8.84 -2.97 11.69
N ARG A 171 9.62 -3.48 12.65
CA ARG A 171 10.14 -4.85 12.61
C ARG A 171 9.06 -5.92 12.60
N SER A 172 7.94 -5.67 13.29
CA SER A 172 6.79 -6.58 13.30
C SER A 172 6.15 -6.78 11.91
N ALA A 173 6.39 -5.87 10.96
CA ALA A 173 5.91 -6.00 9.58
C ALA A 173 6.45 -7.25 8.87
N TYR A 174 7.59 -7.76 9.33
CA TYR A 174 8.25 -8.92 8.72
C TYR A 174 7.92 -10.23 9.44
N ASP A 175 7.19 -10.21 10.57
CA ASP A 175 6.98 -11.42 11.39
C ASP A 175 6.33 -12.55 10.60
N ASP A 176 5.28 -12.25 9.83
CA ASP A 176 4.57 -13.25 9.03
C ASP A 176 5.39 -13.70 7.82
N HIS A 177 6.14 -12.78 7.21
CA HIS A 177 7.08 -13.12 6.15
C HIS A 177 8.17 -14.07 6.66
N CYS A 178 8.71 -13.81 7.85
CA CYS A 178 9.78 -14.59 8.45
C CYS A 178 9.34 -15.91 9.07
N LYS A 179 8.05 -16.04 9.42
CA LYS A 179 7.46 -17.35 9.72
C LYS A 179 7.37 -18.22 8.47
N ALA A 180 7.01 -17.63 7.32
CA ALA A 180 6.87 -18.34 6.06
C ALA A 180 8.23 -18.68 5.40
N ASP A 181 9.18 -17.74 5.42
CA ASP A 181 10.53 -17.91 4.91
C ASP A 181 11.58 -17.35 5.91
N PRO A 182 12.02 -18.16 6.88
CA PRO A 182 12.99 -17.73 7.90
C PRO A 182 14.38 -17.37 7.35
N ARG A 183 14.70 -17.80 6.12
CA ARG A 183 15.98 -17.51 5.44
C ARG A 183 15.86 -16.36 4.44
N GLY A 184 14.67 -15.75 4.35
CA GLY A 184 14.41 -14.63 3.46
C GLY A 184 15.27 -13.42 3.80
N LYS A 185 15.63 -12.63 2.78
CA LYS A 185 16.44 -11.41 2.93
C LYS A 185 15.86 -10.37 3.89
N TRP A 186 14.55 -10.44 4.12
CA TRP A 186 13.79 -9.53 4.98
C TRP A 186 13.81 -9.91 6.45
N CYS A 187 14.36 -11.07 6.76
CA CYS A 187 14.43 -11.55 8.13
C CYS A 187 15.75 -11.09 8.72
N PRO A 188 15.73 -10.14 9.68
CA PRO A 188 16.94 -9.80 10.40
C PRO A 188 17.46 -11.10 11.01
N ASN A 189 18.62 -11.55 10.53
CA ASN A 189 19.21 -12.82 10.92
C ASN A 189 19.14 -12.95 12.45
N LYS A 190 18.44 -13.99 12.93
CA LYS A 190 18.68 -14.55 14.26
C LYS A 190 20.11 -15.07 14.26
N ARG A 191 21.09 -14.17 14.43
CA ARG A 191 22.41 -14.58 14.91
C ARG A 191 22.28 -14.98 16.36
#